data_AF-A0A9P8HS05-F1
#
_entry.id   AF-A0A9P8HS05-F1
#
_cell.length_a   1.000
_cell.length_b   1.000
_cell.length_c   1.000
_cell.angle_alpha   90.00
_cell.angle_beta   90.00
_cell.angle_gamma   90.00
#
_symmetry.space_group_name_H-M   'P 1'
#
loop_
_entity.id
_entity.type
_entity.pdbx_description
1 polymer ?
#
loop_
_entity_poly.entity_id
_entity_poly.type
_entity_poly.pdbx_seq_one_letter_code
_entity_poly.pdbx_strand_id
1 'polypeptide(L)'
;TASMAIGWGSMSMLQAAHRNFAGLLTLRFLIGAFEAGFVPAVALYMTFFYHRGEMALRYGLFISFSPLASCFSSAMAYGIVHAKTHVENWQLLFII
;
A
#
# COMPACT_ATOMS: atom_id res chain seq x y z
N THR A 1 5.34 7.57 -11.85
CA THR A 1 5.24 7.24 -10.41
C THR A 1 4.00 7.87 -9.76
N ALA A 2 3.77 9.18 -9.91
CA ALA A 2 2.61 9.85 -9.32
C ALA A 2 1.24 9.30 -9.79
N SER A 3 1.06 9.09 -11.10
CA SER A 3 -0.18 8.51 -11.64
C SER A 3 -0.47 7.09 -11.14
N MET A 4 0.57 6.29 -10.91
CA MET A 4 0.46 4.92 -10.37
C MET A 4 0.08 4.93 -8.89
N ALA A 5 0.64 5.86 -8.11
CA ALA A 5 0.30 6.04 -6.71
C ALA A 5 -1.14 6.54 -6.52
N ILE A 6 -1.59 7.47 -7.38
CA ILE A 6 -2.97 7.97 -7.39
C ILE A 6 -3.93 6.83 -7.80
N GLY A 7 -3.61 6.08 -8.84
CA GLY A 7 -4.42 4.93 -9.28
C GLY A 7 -4.54 3.86 -8.20
N TRP A 8 -3.44 3.52 -7.54
CA TRP A 8 -3.43 2.59 -6.41
C TRP A 8 -4.28 3.10 -5.24
N GLY A 9 -4.12 4.37 -4.84
CA GLY A 9 -4.90 4.97 -3.75
C GLY A 9 -6.40 5.03 -4.03
N SER A 10 -6.79 5.46 -5.23
CA SER A 10 -8.20 5.49 -5.64
C SER A 10 -8.83 4.09 -5.68
N MET A 11 -8.08 3.07 -6.12
CA MET A 11 -8.56 1.69 -6.14
C MET A 11 -8.71 1.11 -4.74
N SER A 12 -7.80 1.41 -3.81
CA SER A 12 -7.93 1.00 -2.40
C SER A 12 -9.20 1.56 -1.75
N MET A 13 -9.54 2.83 -2.01
CA MET A 13 -10.80 3.44 -1.52
C MET A 13 -12.05 2.81 -2.14
N LEU A 14 -11.99 2.41 -3.42
CA LEU A 14 -13.10 1.70 -4.08
C LEU A 14 -13.26 0.27 -3.55
N GLN A 15 -12.16 -0.40 -3.18
CA GLN A 15 -12.20 -1.73 -2.60
C GLN A 15 -12.85 -1.75 -1.21
N ALA A 16 -12.67 -0.68 -0.43
CA ALA A 16 -13.31 -0.46 0.87
C ALA A 16 -14.85 -0.39 0.80
N ALA A 17 -15.39 0.21 -0.27
CA ALA A 17 -16.84 0.43 -0.43
C ALA A 17 -17.58 -0.76 -1.05
N HIS A 18 -16.89 -1.69 -1.71
CA HIS A 18 -17.51 -2.75 -2.49
C HIS A 18 -17.85 -4.00 -1.65
N ARG A 19 -19.10 -4.45 -1.70
CA ARG A 19 -19.56 -5.70 -1.04
C ARG A 19 -19.75 -6.88 -2.00
N ASN A 20 -19.31 -6.75 -3.24
CA ASN A 20 -19.50 -7.77 -4.28
C ASN A 20 -18.19 -8.50 -4.61
N PHE A 21 -18.21 -9.84 -4.59
CA PHE A 21 -17.04 -10.69 -4.77
C PHE A 21 -16.34 -10.49 -6.12
N ALA A 22 -17.12 -10.36 -7.20
CA ALA A 22 -16.59 -10.11 -8.54
C ALA A 22 -15.86 -8.76 -8.64
N GLY A 23 -16.43 -7.70 -8.04
CA GLY A 23 -15.79 -6.38 -8.02
C GLY A 23 -14.48 -6.39 -7.23
N LEU A 24 -14.45 -7.11 -6.11
CA LEU A 24 -13.27 -7.23 -5.26
C LEU A 24 -12.11 -7.95 -5.97
N LEU A 25 -12.42 -8.97 -6.78
CA LEU A 25 -11.43 -9.69 -7.60
C LEU A 25 -10.86 -8.82 -8.71
N THR A 26 -11.70 -7.99 -9.34
CA THR A 26 -11.29 -7.10 -10.44
C THR A 26 -10.39 -5.98 -9.93
N LEU A 27 -10.74 -5.38 -8.78
CA LEU A 27 -9.93 -4.38 -8.08
C LEU A 27 -8.57 -4.94 -7.65
N ARG A 28 -8.52 -6.17 -7.12
CA ARG A 28 -7.29 -6.89 -6.79
C ARG A 28 -6.36 -7.05 -7.99
N PHE A 29 -6.92 -7.42 -9.15
CA PHE A 29 -6.14 -7.60 -10.38
C PHE A 29 -5.54 -6.28 -10.87
N LEU A 30 -6.34 -5.21 -10.85
CA LEU A 30 -5.90 -3.86 -11.21
C LEU A 30 -4.79 -3.36 -10.27
N ILE A 31 -4.99 -3.45 -8.95
CA ILE A 31 -4.00 -3.05 -7.95
C ILE A 31 -2.67 -3.79 -8.17
N GLY A 32 -2.71 -5.12 -8.39
CA GLY A 32 -1.52 -5.91 -8.66
C GLY A 32 -0.79 -5.49 -9.94
N ALA A 33 -1.54 -5.13 -11.00
CA ALA A 33 -0.95 -4.62 -12.24
C ALA A 33 -0.24 -3.26 -12.04
N PHE A 34 -0.80 -2.36 -11.22
CA PHE A 34 -0.16 -1.08 -10.89
C PHE A 34 1.07 -1.25 -9.99
N GLU A 35 1.03 -2.17 -9.03
CA GLU A 35 2.13 -2.47 -8.12
C GLU A 35 3.34 -3.09 -8.86
N ALA A 36 3.08 -4.05 -9.75
CA ALA A 36 4.12 -4.71 -10.55
C ALA A 36 4.89 -3.73 -11.46
N GLY A 37 4.23 -2.67 -11.95
CA GLY A 37 4.88 -1.61 -12.73
C GLY A 37 5.65 -0.59 -11.88
N PHE A 38 5.25 -0.40 -10.62
CA PHE A 38 5.83 0.64 -9.75
C PHE A 38 7.25 0.28 -9.28
N VAL A 39 7.47 -0.97 -8.86
CA VAL A 39 8.77 -1.45 -8.36
C VAL A 39 9.92 -1.26 -9.37
N PRO A 40 9.82 -1.71 -10.64
CA PRO A 40 10.88 -1.51 -11.62
C PRO A 40 11.00 -0.04 -12.04
N ALA A 41 9.91 0.74 -12.06
CA ALA A 41 9.94 2.15 -12.40
C ALA A 41 10.74 2.98 -11.39
N VAL A 42 10.59 2.69 -10.09
CA VAL A 42 11.36 3.35 -9.03
C VAL A 42 12.85 2.96 -9.07
N ALA A 43 13.15 1.69 -9.32
CA ALA A 43 14.53 1.21 -9.46
C ALA A 43 15.25 1.88 -10.64
N LEU A 44 14.60 1.98 -11.81
CA LEU A 44 15.15 2.69 -12.97
C LEU A 44 15.32 4.18 -12.70
N TYR A 45 14.34 4.83 -12.05
CA TYR A 45 14.42 6.25 -11.72
C TYR A 45 15.61 6.56 -10.80
N MET A 46 15.86 5.72 -9.78
CA MET A 46 17.03 5.88 -8.92
C MET A 46 18.36 5.64 -9.64
N THR A 47 18.37 4.76 -10.64
CA THR A 47 19.57 4.45 -11.42
C THR A 47 20.04 5.63 -12.26
N PHE A 48 19.13 6.48 -12.74
CA PHE A 48 19.47 7.68 -13.52
C PHE A 48 19.95 8.87 -12.67
N PHE A 49 19.57 8.94 -11.39
CA PHE A 49 19.79 10.14 -10.57
C PHE A 49 20.98 10.07 -9.62
N TYR A 50 21.60 8.90 -9.42
CA TYR A 50 22.62 8.72 -8.39
C TYR A 50 23.87 7.96 -8.86
N HIS A 51 24.98 8.11 -8.14
CA HIS A 51 26.24 7.40 -8.37
C HIS A 51 26.31 6.17 -7.44
N ARG A 52 26.84 5.03 -7.91
CA ARG A 52 26.74 3.70 -7.25
C ARG A 52 27.16 3.65 -5.77
N GLY A 53 27.98 4.58 -5.31
CA GLY A 53 28.46 4.65 -3.92
C GLY A 53 27.44 5.15 -2.88
N GLU A 54 26.48 5.99 -3.28
CA GLU A 54 25.50 6.59 -2.34
C GLU A 54 24.07 6.03 -2.49
N MET A 55 23.82 5.27 -3.56
CA MET A 55 22.50 4.70 -3.86
C MET A 55 21.98 3.77 -2.76
N ALA A 56 22.85 2.90 -2.23
CA ALA A 56 22.43 1.85 -1.31
C ALA A 56 21.89 2.41 0.01
N LEU A 57 22.51 3.46 0.55
CA LEU A 57 22.06 4.12 1.79
C LEU A 57 20.70 4.82 1.61
N ARG A 58 20.52 5.55 0.51
CA ARG A 58 19.29 6.31 0.23
C ARG A 58 18.13 5.38 -0.14
N TYR A 59 18.39 4.34 -0.92
CA TYR A 59 17.41 3.29 -1.21
C TYR A 59 17.03 2.49 0.04
N GLY A 60 18.01 2.18 0.90
CA GLY A 60 17.79 1.52 2.19
C GLY A 60 16.90 2.35 3.13
N LEU A 61 17.10 3.67 3.21
CA LEU A 61 16.20 4.56 3.95
C LEU A 61 14.78 4.55 3.36
N PHE A 62 14.65 4.59 2.03
CA PHE A 62 13.35 4.56 1.36
C PHE A 62 12.59 3.25 1.62
N ILE A 63 13.28 2.11 1.55
CA ILE A 63 12.67 0.81 1.77
C ILE A 63 12.33 0.58 3.25
N SER A 64 13.06 1.22 4.17
CA SER A 64 12.82 1.14 5.62
C SER A 64 11.50 1.79 6.05
N PHE A 65 10.96 2.72 5.25
CA PHE A 65 9.61 3.25 5.48
C PHE A 65 8.50 2.22 5.26
N SER A 66 8.71 1.21 4.40
CA SER A 66 7.73 0.15 4.11
C SER A 66 7.39 -0.69 5.35
N PRO A 67 8.36 -1.27 6.09
CA PRO A 67 8.07 -1.99 7.32
C PRO A 67 7.59 -1.06 8.44
N LEU A 68 8.05 0.20 8.51
CA LEU A 68 7.52 1.18 9.47
C LEU A 68 6.02 1.39 9.27
N ALA A 69 5.58 1.68 8.05
CA ALA A 69 4.15 1.83 7.72
C ALA A 69 3.36 0.55 8.03
N SER A 70 3.94 -0.63 7.75
CA SER A 70 3.33 -1.93 8.05
C SER A 70 3.17 -2.16 9.57
N CYS A 71 4.16 -1.76 10.37
CA CYS A 71 4.09 -1.80 11.83
C CYS A 71 2.99 -0.87 12.36
N PHE A 72 2.87 0.35 11.81
CA PHE A 72 1.78 1.27 12.17
C PHE A 72 0.40 0.70 11.83
N SER A 73 0.23 0.15 10.62
CA SER A 73 -1.02 -0.51 10.22
C SER A 73 -1.37 -1.68 11.13
N SER A 74 -0.38 -2.48 11.54
CA SER A 74 -0.57 -3.63 12.42
C SER A 74 -0.91 -3.21 13.86
N ALA A 75 -0.23 -2.20 14.39
CA ALA A 75 -0.52 -1.63 15.70
C ALA A 75 -1.93 -1.02 15.76
N MET A 76 -2.35 -0.34 14.70
CA MET A 76 -3.69 0.22 14.57
C MET A 76 -4.76 -0.88 14.52
N ALA A 77 -4.53 -1.95 13.76
CA ALA A 77 -5.42 -3.12 13.71
C ALA A 77 -5.59 -3.78 15.10
N TYR A 78 -4.50 -3.92 15.86
CA TYR A 78 -4.55 -4.47 17.22
C TYR A 78 -5.38 -3.60 18.19
N GLY A 79 -5.22 -2.27 18.11
CA GLY A 79 -5.99 -1.32 18.93
C GLY A 79 -7.50 -1.41 18.69
N ILE A 80 -7.92 -1.62 17.44
CA ILE A 80 -9.33 -1.75 17.07
C ILE A 80 -9.93 -3.07 17.56
N VAL A 81 -9.17 -4.17 17.51
CA VAL A 81 -9.62 -5.48 18.04
C VAL A 81 -9.84 -5.43 19.56
N HIS A 82 -9.07 -4.62 20.27
CA HIS A 82 -9.23 -4.41 21.72
C HIS A 82 -10.33 -3.40 22.09
N ALA A 83 -10.75 -2.54 21.15
CA ALA A 83 -11.85 -1.60 21.33
C ALA A 83 -13.20 -2.32 21.20
N LYS A 84 -13.76 -2.78 22.33
CA LYS A 84 -15.11 -3.35 22.40
C LYS A 84 -16.17 -2.32 21.98
N THR A 85 -16.52 -2.30 20.70
CA THR A 85 -17.60 -1.48 20.16
C THR A 85 -18.54 -2.33 19.32
N HIS A 86 -19.80 -1.93 19.22
CA HIS A 86 -20.95 -2.71 18.71
C HIS A 86 -20.95 -2.96 17.18
N VAL A 87 -19.80 -2.85 16.52
CA VAL A 87 -19.64 -2.97 15.06
C VAL A 87 -18.54 -3.98 14.76
N GLU A 88 -18.87 -4.95 13.92
CA GLU A 88 -18.02 -6.10 13.59
C GLU A 88 -16.61 -5.71 13.13
N ASN A 89 -15.59 -6.23 13.82
CA ASN A 89 -14.15 -5.90 13.66
C ASN A 89 -13.62 -5.98 12.21
N TRP A 90 -14.23 -6.78 11.34
CA TRP A 90 -13.80 -6.94 9.95
C TRP A 90 -14.19 -5.75 9.06
N GLN A 91 -15.21 -4.96 9.42
CA GLN A 91 -15.64 -3.77 8.64
C GLN A 91 -14.77 -2.54 8.93
N LEU A 92 -14.17 -2.47 10.13
CA LEU A 92 -13.25 -1.39 10.51
C LEU A 92 -11.88 -1.52 9.84
N LEU A 93 -11.47 -2.72 9.45
CA LEU A 93 -10.26 -2.95 8.65
C LEU A 93 -10.38 -2.41 7.21
N PHE A 94 -11.60 -2.20 6.72
CA PHE A 94 -11.86 -1.71 5.37
C PHE A 94 -12.28 -0.23 5.32
N ILE A 95 -12.58 0.43 6.45
CA ILE A 95 -12.90 1.87 6.48
C ILE A 95 -11.65 2.76 6.41
N ILE A 96 -10.47 2.18 6.64
CA ILE A 96 -9.15 2.78 6.45
C ILE A 96 -8.65 2.42 5.05
#